data_AF-A0A1W9WAF1-F1
#
_entry.id   AF-A0A1W9WAF1-F1
#
_cell.length_a   1.000
_cell.length_b   1.000
_cell.length_c   1.000
_cell.angle_alpha   90.00
_cell.angle_beta   90.00
_cell.angle_gamma   90.00
#
_symmetry.space_group_name_H-M   'P 1'
#
loop_
_entity.id
_entity.type
_entity.pdbx_description
1 polymer ?
#
loop_
_entity_poly.entity_id
_entity_poly.type
_entity_poly.pdbx_seq_one_letter_code
_entity_poly.pdbx_strand_id
1 'polypeptide(L)' 'MNTNLPFDMKVLDFLRSQQSIISIKAGCRTGSCGTCFILVGELDFVGQRNQC' A
#
# COMPACT_ATOMS: atom_id res chain seq x y z
N MET A 1 10.89 3.31 -15.20
CA MET A 1 9.82 2.60 -14.46
C MET A 1 8.59 2.57 -15.33
N ASN A 2 8.19 1.40 -15.84
CA ASN A 2 6.91 1.26 -16.54
C ASN A 2 6.20 0.04 -15.94
N THR A 3 4.94 0.21 -15.58
CA THR A 3 4.07 -0.89 -15.15
C THR A 3 2.87 -0.91 -16.09
N ASN A 4 2.23 -2.07 -16.30
CA ASN A 4 1.01 -2.16 -17.11
C ASN A 4 -0.26 -1.77 -16.31
N LEU A 5 -0.10 -1.07 -15.19
CA LEU A 5 -1.21 -0.62 -14.34
C LEU A 5 -1.58 0.84 -14.65
N PRO A 6 -2.85 1.24 -14.45
CA PRO A 6 -3.25 2.63 -14.57
C PRO A 6 -2.45 3.54 -13.63
N PHE A 7 -2.05 4.71 -14.11
CA PHE A 7 -1.22 5.66 -13.34
C PHE A 7 -1.94 6.21 -12.10
N ASP A 8 -3.26 6.24 -12.13
CA ASP A 8 -4.14 6.75 -11.09
C ASP A 8 -4.62 5.65 -10.12
N MET A 9 -4.18 4.40 -10.33
CA MET A 9 -4.54 3.28 -9.47
C MET A 9 -4.07 3.53 -8.04
N LYS A 10 -5.00 3.41 -7.07
CA LYS A 10 -4.67 3.54 -5.65
C LYS A 10 -4.04 2.26 -5.13
N VAL A 11 -3.10 2.40 -4.20
CA VAL A 11 -2.46 1.27 -3.51
C VAL A 11 -3.50 0.34 -2.87
N LEU A 12 -4.58 0.91 -2.31
CA LEU A 12 -5.70 0.14 -1.77
C LEU A 12 -6.32 -0.82 -2.81
N ASP A 13 -6.59 -0.32 -4.02
CA ASP A 13 -7.22 -1.10 -5.08
C ASP A 13 -6.23 -2.13 -5.66
N PHE A 14 -4.95 -1.78 -5.76
CA PHE A 14 -3.89 -2.73 -6.12
C PHE A 14 -3.79 -3.89 -5.12
N LEU A 15 -3.70 -3.60 -3.83
CA LEU A 15 -3.59 -4.62 -2.78
C LEU A 15 -4.80 -5.56 -2.78
N ARG A 16 -6.02 -5.02 -2.94
CA ARG A 16 -7.24 -5.82 -2.88
C ARG A 16 -7.51 -6.59 -4.17
N SER A 17 -7.45 -5.93 -5.32
CA SER A 17 -7.87 -6.51 -6.61
C SER A 17 -6.76 -7.24 -7.34
N GLN A 18 -5.51 -6.79 -7.22
CA GLN A 18 -4.37 -7.42 -7.91
C GLN A 18 -3.62 -8.41 -7.02
N GLN A 19 -3.53 -8.14 -5.70
CA GLN A 19 -2.78 -8.98 -4.76
C GLN A 19 -3.67 -9.83 -3.84
N SER A 20 -5.00 -9.70 -3.90
CA SER A 20 -5.96 -10.41 -3.05
C SER A 20 -5.76 -10.20 -1.53
N ILE A 21 -5.11 -9.11 -1.13
CA ILE A 21 -4.91 -8.72 0.26
C ILE A 21 -6.14 -7.94 0.73
N ILE A 22 -7.09 -8.66 1.34
CA ILE A 22 -8.41 -8.10 1.70
C ILE A 22 -8.52 -7.58 3.14
N SER A 23 -7.49 -7.78 3.97
CA SER A 23 -7.47 -7.35 5.38
C SER A 23 -7.52 -5.83 5.53
N ILE A 24 -6.91 -5.09 4.61
CA ILE A 24 -7.07 -3.64 4.49
C ILE A 24 -8.42 -3.35 3.80
N LYS A 25 -9.22 -2.47 4.40
CA LYS A 25 -10.60 -2.22 3.97
C LYS A 25 -10.74 -0.88 3.25
N ALA A 26 -11.70 -0.81 2.33
CA ALA A 26 -12.17 0.47 1.83
C ALA A 26 -13.03 1.13 2.92
N GLY A 27 -12.59 2.29 3.41
CA GLY A 27 -13.35 3.13 4.35
C GLY A 27 -13.87 4.39 3.67
N CYS A 28 -13.68 5.53 4.32
CA CYS A 28 -14.10 6.86 3.83
C CYS A 28 -13.54 7.28 2.45
N ARG A 29 -12.51 6.60 1.92
CA ARG A 29 -11.78 6.93 0.68
C ARG A 29 -11.15 8.33 0.61
N THR A 30 -11.25 9.11 1.68
CA THR A 30 -10.64 10.44 1.84
C THR A 30 -9.49 10.45 2.84
N GLY A 31 -9.28 9.33 3.56
CA GLY A 31 -8.17 9.14 4.51
C GLY A 31 -8.53 9.41 5.98
N SER A 32 -9.72 9.91 6.31
CA SER A 32 -10.09 10.29 7.68
C SER A 32 -10.27 9.13 8.67
N CYS A 33 -10.62 7.93 8.20
CA CYS A 33 -11.03 6.82 9.07
C CYS A 33 -9.94 5.77 9.38
N GLY A 34 -8.76 5.85 8.76
CA GLY A 34 -7.62 4.96 9.04
C GLY A 34 -7.77 3.46 8.69
N THR A 35 -8.94 2.97 8.26
CA THR A 35 -9.16 1.53 8.00
C THR A 35 -8.33 0.96 6.83
N CYS A 36 -7.78 1.82 5.98
CA CYS A 36 -6.86 1.47 4.89
C CYS A 36 -5.39 1.79 5.22
N PHE A 37 -5.06 2.02 6.49
CA PHE A 37 -3.69 2.29 6.93
C PHE A 37 -2.77 1.10 6.68
N ILE A 38 -1.56 1.37 6.18
CA ILE A 38 -0.51 0.38 5.92
C ILE A 38 0.84 0.93 6.36
N LEU A 39 1.76 0.04 6.71
CA LEU A 39 3.16 0.37 6.90
C LEU A 39 3.91 0.21 5.58
N VAL A 40 4.74 1.18 5.22
CA VAL A 40 5.64 1.14 4.07
C VAL A 40 7.07 1.25 4.58
N GLY A 41 7.96 0.43 4.05
CA GLY A 41 9.39 0.45 4.38
C GLY A 41 10.24 0.24 3.14
N GLU A 42 11.48 0.69 3.22
CA GLU A 42 12.52 0.51 2.21
C GLU A 42 13.67 -0.30 2.81
N LEU A 43 14.37 -1.06 1.98
CA LEU A 43 15.57 -1.76 2.37
C LEU A 43 16.76 -1.11 1.68
N ASP A 44 17.64 -0.50 2.47
CA ASP A 44 18.94 -0.05 1.98
C ASP A 44 19.89 -1.23 1.77
N PHE A 45 20.95 -1.02 0.97
CA PHE A 45 21.97 -2.03 0.63
C PHE A 45 22.66 -2.66 1.85
N VAL A 46 22.56 -2.03 3.02
CA VAL A 46 23.14 -2.49 4.30
C VAL A 46 22.15 -3.38 5.08
N GLY A 47 20.91 -3.56 4.60
CA GLY A 47 19.93 -4.44 5.23
C GLY A 47 19.57 -4.04 6.67
N GLN A 48 19.62 -2.75 7.01
CA GLN A 48 19.29 -2.31 8.36
C GLN A 48 17.79 -2.08 8.51
N ARG A 49 17.14 -2.96 9.27
CA ARG A 49 15.79 -2.76 9.80
C ARG A 49 15.90 -1.79 10.98
N ASN A 50 15.93 -0.49 10.70
CA ASN A 50 15.81 0.52 11.74
C ASN A 50 14.33 0.63 12.13
N GLN A 51 13.88 -0.29 12.98
CA GLN A 51 12.60 -0.23 13.66
C GLN A 51 12.83 0.50 14.98
N CYS A 52 12.53 1.80 14.99
CA CYS A 52 12.23 2.54 16.21
C CYS A 52 10.72 2.68 16.32
#